data_AF-A0A517VHE9-F1
#
_entry.id   AF-A0A517VHE9-F1
#
_cell.length_a   1.000
_cell.length_b   1.000
_cell.length_c   1.000
_cell.angle_alpha   90.00
_cell.angle_beta   90.00
_cell.angle_gamma   90.00
#
_symmetry.space_group_name_H-M   'P 1'
#
loop_
_entity.id
_entity.type
_entity.pdbx_description
1 polymer ?
#
loop_
_entity_poly.entity_id
_entity_poly.type
_entity_poly.pdbx_seq_one_letter_code
_entity_poly.pdbx_strand_id
1 'polypeptide(L)'
;MDQPAVSQPEPTSARSGFIQWFCIGLVLVTALSILAVHLPERLKLLLVFSVVYGLITGAVLTTLAFKLGVSVKRSLLVAILCLTVFGQSLVLYLSHQRYKEAILQQFKMDKTSLMLEYTLTKVEPSSDPESRKQYDLLLAQIQEAKQERQDKEQQLPLISSYMQHRISPIARLETPWPQLFWLLELVLCCLAAVWASLQVSRPDSPA
;
A
#
# COMPACT_ATOMS: atom_id res chain seq x y z
N MET A 1 52.07 42.14 15.17
CA MET A 1 52.38 40.83 14.56
C MET A 1 51.07 40.08 14.68
N ASP A 2 50.17 40.32 13.72
CA ASP A 2 48.76 39.92 13.84
C ASP A 2 48.43 39.02 12.66
N GLN A 3 48.37 37.72 12.94
CA GLN A 3 47.85 36.72 12.01
C GLN A 3 46.32 36.85 11.98
N PRO A 4 45.68 37.04 10.81
CA PRO A 4 44.24 36.92 10.72
C PRO A 4 43.86 35.44 10.80
N ALA A 5 42.89 35.13 11.65
CA ALA A 5 42.29 33.81 11.79
C ALA A 5 41.75 33.35 10.42
N VAL A 6 42.31 32.25 9.91
CA VAL A 6 41.77 31.54 8.75
C VAL A 6 40.46 30.87 9.19
N SER A 7 39.35 31.49 8.83
CA SER A 7 38.01 30.89 8.92
C SER A 7 37.98 29.64 8.03
N GLN A 8 38.11 28.46 8.62
CA GLN A 8 37.87 27.20 7.91
C GLN A 8 36.40 27.14 7.48
N PRO A 9 36.08 26.94 6.19
CA PRO A 9 34.71 26.68 5.79
C PRO A 9 34.28 25.29 6.29
N GLU A 10 33.15 25.24 6.99
CA GLU A 10 32.52 24.01 7.50
C GLU A 10 32.27 22.95 6.40
N PRO A 11 32.20 21.66 6.76
CA PRO A 11 31.99 20.54 5.84
C PRO A 11 30.54 20.49 5.30
N THR A 12 30.20 21.44 4.44
CA THR A 12 28.91 21.53 3.73
C THR A 12 28.71 20.42 2.70
N SER A 13 29.80 19.86 2.16
CA SER A 13 29.79 18.82 1.12
C SER A 13 29.12 17.51 1.54
N ALA A 14 29.34 17.04 2.77
CA ALA A 14 28.78 15.77 3.24
C ALA A 14 27.26 15.84 3.47
N ARG A 15 26.76 17.01 3.88
CA ARG A 15 25.33 17.23 4.11
C ARG A 15 24.56 17.36 2.79
N SER A 16 25.13 18.02 1.78
CA SER A 16 24.48 18.13 0.47
C SER A 16 24.39 16.77 -0.24
N GLY A 17 25.43 15.93 -0.15
CA GLY A 17 25.44 14.58 -0.72
C GLY A 17 24.39 13.66 -0.09
N PHE A 18 24.20 13.73 1.23
CA PHE A 18 23.17 12.97 1.93
C PHE A 18 21.76 13.41 1.55
N ILE A 19 21.49 14.73 1.47
CA ILE A 19 20.18 15.26 1.07
C ILE A 19 19.87 14.87 -0.38
N GLN A 20 20.84 14.99 -1.28
CA GLN A 20 20.69 14.59 -2.67
C GLN A 20 20.38 13.09 -2.80
N TRP A 21 21.13 12.24 -2.07
CA TRP A 21 20.85 10.81 -2.01
C TRP A 21 19.44 10.53 -1.49
N PHE A 22 19.02 11.21 -0.44
CA PHE A 22 17.70 11.01 0.16
C PHE A 22 16.58 11.40 -0.80
N CYS A 23 16.69 12.55 -1.48
CA CYS A 23 15.70 13.00 -2.45
C CYS A 23 15.59 12.02 -3.64
N ILE A 24 16.72 11.59 -4.20
CA ILE A 24 16.73 10.62 -5.31
C ILE A 24 16.18 9.27 -4.83
N GLY A 25 16.60 8.82 -3.64
CA GLY A 25 16.11 7.59 -3.03
C GLY A 25 14.60 7.61 -2.80
N LEU A 26 14.04 8.75 -2.36
CA LEU A 26 12.61 8.94 -2.16
C LEU A 26 11.83 8.84 -3.49
N VAL A 27 12.32 9.48 -4.55
CA VAL A 27 11.72 9.36 -5.89
C VAL A 27 11.78 7.91 -6.38
N LEU A 28 12.90 7.23 -6.17
CA LEU A 28 13.11 5.87 -6.63
C LEU A 28 12.22 4.86 -5.87
N VAL A 29 12.11 5.00 -4.55
CA VAL A 29 11.20 4.22 -3.71
C VAL A 29 9.74 4.44 -4.13
N THR A 30 9.37 5.69 -4.43
CA THR A 30 8.02 6.02 -4.92
C THR A 30 7.75 5.34 -6.26
N ALA A 31 8.69 5.41 -7.21
CA ALA A 31 8.57 4.74 -8.50
C ALA A 31 8.46 3.21 -8.36
N LEU A 32 9.30 2.58 -7.53
CA LEU A 32 9.23 1.15 -7.22
C LEU A 32 7.88 0.77 -6.58
N SER A 33 7.34 1.63 -5.71
CA SER A 33 6.05 1.41 -5.06
C SER A 33 4.89 1.49 -6.05
N ILE A 34 4.92 2.42 -7.01
CA ILE A 34 3.92 2.51 -8.09
C ILE A 34 4.01 1.29 -9.02
N LEU A 35 5.23 0.87 -9.36
CA LEU A 35 5.46 -0.31 -10.19
C LEU A 35 4.91 -1.56 -9.50
N ALA A 36 5.16 -1.71 -8.19
CA ALA A 36 4.67 -2.81 -7.38
C ALA A 36 3.14 -2.97 -7.41
N VAL A 37 2.40 -1.87 -7.49
CA VAL A 37 0.93 -1.88 -7.54
C VAL A 37 0.41 -2.52 -8.83
N HIS A 38 1.16 -2.42 -9.93
CA HIS A 38 0.80 -2.96 -11.23
C HIS A 38 1.12 -4.46 -11.37
N LEU A 39 1.79 -5.09 -10.39
CA LEU A 39 2.04 -6.53 -10.46
C LEU A 39 0.74 -7.33 -10.27
N PRO A 40 0.54 -8.41 -11.07
CA PRO A 40 -0.63 -9.26 -10.98
C PRO A 40 -0.76 -9.89 -9.59
N GLU A 41 -2.01 -10.07 -9.12
CA GLU A 41 -2.31 -10.56 -7.76
C GLU A 41 -1.65 -11.91 -7.43
N ARG A 42 -1.37 -12.73 -8.45
CA ARG A 42 -0.68 -14.01 -8.30
C ARG A 42 0.79 -13.89 -7.86
N LEU A 43 1.44 -12.75 -8.12
CA LEU A 43 2.80 -12.45 -7.66
C LEU A 43 2.80 -11.71 -6.31
N LYS A 44 1.63 -11.28 -5.80
CA LYS A 44 1.46 -10.76 -4.44
C LYS A 44 1.36 -11.92 -3.45
N LEU A 45 2.26 -12.91 -3.54
CA LEU A 45 2.52 -13.82 -2.43
C LEU A 45 3.04 -12.95 -1.29
N LEU A 46 2.12 -12.69 -0.38
CA LEU A 46 2.08 -11.57 0.54
C LEU A 46 3.40 -11.38 1.32
N LEU A 47 4.08 -12.48 1.63
CA LEU A 47 5.34 -12.48 2.38
C LEU A 47 6.59 -12.40 1.47
N VAL A 48 6.58 -13.13 0.34
CA VAL A 48 7.71 -13.18 -0.62
C VAL A 48 7.92 -11.82 -1.27
N PHE A 49 6.82 -11.15 -1.66
CA PHE A 49 6.90 -9.82 -2.23
C PHE A 49 7.57 -8.82 -1.27
N SER A 50 7.20 -8.86 0.02
CA SER A 50 7.75 -7.98 1.06
C SER A 50 9.27 -8.16 1.20
N VAL A 51 9.73 -9.42 1.23
CA VAL A 51 11.16 -9.76 1.31
C VAL A 51 11.90 -9.29 0.06
N VAL A 52 11.40 -9.60 -1.14
CA VAL A 52 12.03 -9.22 -2.41
C VAL A 52 12.09 -7.69 -2.56
N TYR A 53 11.01 -6.99 -2.19
CA TYR A 53 10.97 -5.53 -2.20
C TYR A 53 12.01 -4.95 -1.23
N GLY A 54 12.13 -5.49 -0.03
CA GLY A 54 13.16 -5.12 0.94
C GLY A 54 14.57 -5.30 0.38
N LEU A 55 14.87 -6.48 -0.20
CA LEU A 55 16.16 -6.78 -0.82
C LEU A 55 16.53 -5.77 -1.92
N ILE A 56 15.61 -5.54 -2.87
CA ILE A 56 15.82 -4.61 -3.98
C ILE A 56 16.05 -3.19 -3.45
N THR A 57 15.19 -2.73 -2.54
CA THR A 57 15.25 -1.37 -2.00
C THR A 57 16.54 -1.14 -1.23
N GLY A 58 16.93 -2.07 -0.36
CA GLY A 58 18.20 -1.99 0.38
C GLY A 58 19.42 -2.00 -0.53
N ALA A 59 19.45 -2.89 -1.53
CA ALA A 59 20.55 -2.96 -2.49
C ALA A 59 20.67 -1.69 -3.35
N VAL A 60 19.56 -1.19 -3.89
CA VAL A 60 19.54 0.01 -4.74
C VAL A 60 19.90 1.26 -3.95
N LEU A 61 19.32 1.48 -2.77
CA LEU A 61 19.62 2.64 -1.95
C LEU A 61 21.08 2.65 -1.48
N THR A 62 21.64 1.49 -1.12
CA THR A 62 23.05 1.37 -0.72
C THR A 62 23.99 1.59 -1.91
N THR A 63 23.69 1.01 -3.07
CA THR A 63 24.47 1.24 -4.31
C THR A 63 24.44 2.72 -4.70
N LEU A 64 23.29 3.38 -4.57
CA LEU A 64 23.14 4.81 -4.81
C LEU A 64 23.97 5.63 -3.82
N ALA A 65 24.03 5.22 -2.55
CA ALA A 65 24.85 5.88 -1.53
C ALA A 65 26.34 5.83 -1.89
N PHE A 66 26.83 4.66 -2.33
CA PHE A 66 28.21 4.52 -2.79
C PHE A 66 28.51 5.38 -4.02
N LYS A 67 27.61 5.40 -5.02
CA LYS A 67 27.79 6.23 -6.22
C LYS A 67 27.83 7.73 -5.92
N LEU A 68 27.14 8.17 -4.87
CA LEU A 68 27.11 9.57 -4.42
C LEU A 68 28.18 9.89 -3.37
N GLY A 69 29.08 8.95 -3.06
CA GLY A 69 30.16 9.15 -2.08
C GLY A 69 29.67 9.30 -0.64
N VAL A 70 28.45 8.86 -0.33
CA VAL A 70 27.87 8.95 1.01
C VAL A 70 28.44 7.83 1.88
N SER A 71 29.08 8.20 2.99
CA SER A 71 29.63 7.23 3.94
C SER A 71 28.53 6.36 4.56
N VAL A 72 28.73 5.03 4.56
CA VAL A 72 27.83 4.07 5.20
C VAL A 72 27.96 4.16 6.73
N LYS A 73 27.19 5.07 7.32
CA LYS A 73 27.06 5.25 8.77
C LYS A 73 25.74 4.67 9.26
N ARG A 74 25.59 4.51 10.58
CA ARG A 74 24.31 4.12 11.20
C ARG A 74 23.13 4.99 10.74
N SER A 75 23.38 6.28 10.50
CA SER A 75 22.37 7.21 9.96
C SER A 75 21.86 6.83 8.57
N LEU A 76 22.71 6.27 7.70
CA LEU A 76 22.31 5.81 6.37
C LEU A 76 21.38 4.59 6.48
N LEU A 77 21.72 3.62 7.34
CA LEU A 77 20.88 2.44 7.58
C LEU A 77 19.52 2.81 8.16
N VAL A 78 19.48 3.77 9.09
CA VAL A 78 18.21 4.30 9.62
C VAL A 78 17.40 4.99 8.52
N ALA A 79 18.05 5.77 7.65
CA ALA A 79 17.36 6.42 6.53
C ALA A 79 16.81 5.39 5.52
N ILE A 80 17.57 4.33 5.20
CA ILE A 80 17.12 3.21 4.37
C ILE A 80 15.90 2.54 5.01
N LEU A 81 15.93 2.24 6.31
CA LEU A 81 14.79 1.68 7.03
C LEU A 81 13.55 2.58 6.92
N CYS A 82 13.70 3.88 7.18
CA CYS A 82 12.59 4.83 7.06
C CYS A 82 12.01 4.86 5.64
N LEU A 83 12.87 4.89 4.61
CA LEU A 83 12.48 4.85 3.20
C LEU A 83 11.78 3.54 2.84
N THR A 84 12.26 2.40 3.33
CA THR A 84 11.65 1.08 3.10
C THR A 84 10.28 0.96 3.77
N VAL A 85 10.14 1.40 5.03
CA VAL A 85 8.84 1.44 5.73
C VAL A 85 7.85 2.36 5.02
N PHE A 86 8.31 3.53 4.59
CA PHE A 86 7.51 4.46 3.81
C PHE A 86 7.04 3.83 2.49
N GLY A 87 7.96 3.22 1.73
CA GLY A 87 7.65 2.55 0.47
C GLY A 87 6.64 1.41 0.64
N GLN A 88 6.85 0.55 1.64
CA GLN A 88 5.93 -0.58 1.88
C GLN A 88 4.55 -0.12 2.34
N SER A 89 4.49 0.94 3.15
CA SER A 89 3.22 1.58 3.54
C SER A 89 2.51 2.21 2.35
N LEU A 90 3.27 2.84 1.44
CA LEU A 90 2.75 3.45 0.22
C LEU A 90 2.18 2.39 -0.73
N VAL A 91 2.86 1.25 -0.91
CA VAL A 91 2.35 0.09 -1.67
C VAL A 91 1.03 -0.39 -1.09
N LEU A 92 0.94 -0.54 0.24
CA LEU A 92 -0.31 -0.91 0.90
C LEU A 92 -1.42 0.12 0.60
N TYR A 93 -1.14 1.41 0.77
CA TYR A 93 -2.10 2.48 0.56
C TYR A 93 -2.62 2.53 -0.90
N LEU A 94 -1.73 2.50 -1.90
CA LEU A 94 -2.14 2.50 -3.31
C LEU A 94 -2.92 1.23 -3.66
N SER A 95 -2.54 0.09 -3.10
CA SER A 95 -3.24 -1.17 -3.33
C SER A 95 -4.65 -1.15 -2.74
N HIS A 96 -4.83 -0.54 -1.56
CA HIS A 96 -6.13 -0.27 -0.96
C HIS A 96 -6.97 0.68 -1.81
N GLN A 97 -6.37 1.75 -2.33
CA GLN A 97 -7.08 2.70 -3.20
C GLN A 97 -7.60 2.03 -4.49
N ARG A 98 -6.76 1.22 -5.15
CA ARG A 98 -7.15 0.43 -6.33
C ARG A 98 -8.27 -0.57 -6.02
N TYR A 99 -8.21 -1.21 -4.85
CA TYR A 99 -9.28 -2.12 -4.41
C TYR A 99 -10.61 -1.38 -4.21
N LYS A 100 -10.57 -0.22 -3.56
CA LYS A 100 -11.74 0.65 -3.39
C LYS A 100 -12.32 1.07 -4.74
N GLU A 101 -11.47 1.47 -5.67
CA GLU A 101 -11.89 1.84 -7.04
C GLU A 101 -12.50 0.65 -7.80
N ALA A 102 -11.91 -0.53 -7.70
CA ALA A 102 -12.42 -1.75 -8.35
C ALA A 102 -13.78 -2.18 -7.80
N ILE A 103 -13.97 -2.12 -6.48
CA ILE A 103 -15.26 -2.37 -5.84
C ILE A 103 -16.30 -1.35 -6.30
N LEU A 104 -15.94 -0.07 -6.28
CA LEU A 104 -16.85 1.01 -6.67
C LEU A 104 -17.24 0.89 -8.15
N GLN A 105 -16.33 0.43 -9.00
CA GLN A 105 -16.62 0.10 -10.40
C GLN A 105 -17.52 -1.12 -10.55
N GLN A 106 -17.29 -2.21 -9.79
CA GLN A 106 -18.20 -3.35 -9.78
C GLN A 106 -19.62 -2.95 -9.36
N PHE A 107 -19.75 -2.08 -8.36
CA PHE A 107 -21.05 -1.54 -7.95
C PHE A 107 -21.69 -0.68 -9.04
N LYS A 108 -20.93 0.20 -9.71
CA LYS A 108 -21.45 0.99 -10.85
C LYS A 108 -21.84 0.13 -12.05
N MET A 109 -21.14 -1.00 -12.24
CA MET A 109 -21.40 -1.95 -13.33
C MET A 109 -22.50 -2.96 -13.00
N ASP A 110 -22.86 -3.14 -11.72
CA ASP A 110 -24.03 -3.91 -11.26
C ASP A 110 -25.33 -3.11 -11.54
N LYS A 111 -25.51 -2.80 -12.84
CA LYS A 111 -26.64 -2.11 -13.47
C LYS A 111 -27.98 -2.78 -13.15
N THR A 112 -27.97 -4.01 -12.68
CA THR A 112 -29.12 -4.78 -12.23
C THR A 112 -29.92 -4.03 -11.16
N SER A 113 -29.24 -3.35 -10.22
CA SER A 113 -29.87 -2.57 -9.15
C SER A 113 -30.51 -1.27 -9.64
N LEU A 114 -29.81 -0.51 -10.50
CA LEU A 114 -30.32 0.71 -11.11
C LEU A 114 -31.45 0.44 -12.10
N MET A 115 -31.40 -0.67 -12.84
CA MET A 115 -32.48 -1.07 -13.73
C MET A 115 -33.72 -1.47 -12.92
N LEU A 116 -33.56 -2.21 -11.82
CA LEU A 116 -34.66 -2.58 -10.93
C LEU A 116 -35.36 -1.34 -10.35
N GLU A 117 -34.58 -0.37 -9.84
CA GLU A 117 -35.08 0.89 -9.28
C GLU A 117 -35.80 1.75 -10.33
N TYR A 118 -35.25 1.86 -11.55
CA TYR A 118 -35.92 2.55 -12.67
C TYR A 118 -37.21 1.85 -13.10
N THR A 119 -37.22 0.51 -13.12
CA THR A 119 -38.41 -0.27 -13.50
C THR A 119 -39.51 -0.09 -12.46
N LEU A 120 -39.18 -0.06 -11.17
CA LEU A 120 -40.15 0.14 -10.09
C LEU A 120 -40.71 1.57 -10.04
N THR A 121 -39.86 2.58 -10.29
CA THR A 121 -40.29 3.98 -10.31
C THR A 121 -41.23 4.29 -11.48
N LYS A 122 -41.16 3.49 -12.56
CA LYS A 122 -42.05 3.58 -13.73
C LYS A 122 -43.29 2.70 -13.67
N VAL A 123 -43.33 1.70 -12.80
CA VAL A 123 -44.51 0.85 -12.62
C VAL A 123 -45.48 1.58 -11.70
N GLU A 124 -46.55 2.10 -12.29
CA GLU A 124 -47.62 2.78 -11.58
C GLU A 124 -48.39 1.77 -10.72
N PRO A 125 -48.69 2.08 -9.44
CA PRO A 125 -49.32 1.13 -8.54
C PRO A 125 -50.70 0.78 -9.06
N SER A 126 -50.94 -0.49 -9.40
CA SER A 126 -52.25 -0.93 -9.86
C SER A 126 -53.32 -0.67 -8.79
N SER A 127 -54.54 -0.44 -9.23
CA SER A 127 -55.69 -0.15 -8.37
C SER A 127 -56.12 -1.34 -7.51
N ASP A 128 -55.59 -2.54 -7.79
CA ASP A 128 -55.97 -3.77 -7.11
C ASP A 128 -55.29 -3.90 -5.74
N PRO A 129 -56.06 -4.20 -4.67
CA PRO A 129 -55.56 -4.23 -3.29
C PRO A 129 -54.56 -5.36 -3.02
N GLU A 130 -54.59 -6.47 -3.79
CA GLU A 130 -53.63 -7.57 -3.65
C GLU A 130 -52.29 -7.26 -4.33
N SER A 131 -52.33 -6.62 -5.50
CA SER A 131 -51.14 -6.19 -6.21
C SER A 131 -50.37 -5.08 -5.48
N ARG A 132 -51.08 -4.20 -4.76
CA ARG A 132 -50.45 -3.20 -3.87
C ARG A 132 -49.66 -3.85 -2.74
N LYS A 133 -50.20 -4.91 -2.10
CA LYS A 133 -49.47 -5.63 -1.05
C LYS A 133 -48.22 -6.34 -1.57
N GLN A 134 -48.28 -6.90 -2.78
CA GLN A 134 -47.10 -7.49 -3.41
C GLN A 134 -46.06 -6.44 -3.81
N TYR A 135 -46.50 -5.27 -4.27
CA TYR A 135 -45.63 -4.14 -4.56
C TYR A 135 -44.95 -3.61 -3.30
N ASP A 136 -45.68 -3.46 -2.19
CA ASP A 136 -45.14 -3.04 -0.89
C ASP A 136 -44.13 -4.05 -0.32
N LEU A 137 -44.38 -5.36 -0.48
CA LEU A 137 -43.44 -6.41 -0.09
C LEU A 137 -42.15 -6.38 -0.93
N LEU A 138 -42.26 -6.15 -2.24
CA LEU A 138 -41.11 -6.00 -3.12
C LEU A 138 -40.31 -4.74 -2.77
N LEU A 139 -41.00 -3.63 -2.49
CA LEU A 139 -40.35 -2.40 -2.03
C LEU A 139 -39.58 -2.65 -0.73
N ALA A 140 -40.19 -3.32 0.26
CA ALA A 140 -39.54 -3.64 1.53
C ALA A 140 -38.29 -4.52 1.34
N GLN A 141 -38.37 -5.58 0.53
CA GLN A 141 -37.21 -6.45 0.24
C GLN A 141 -36.08 -5.69 -0.47
N ILE A 142 -36.42 -4.76 -1.37
CA ILE A 142 -35.43 -3.95 -2.07
C ILE A 142 -34.82 -2.92 -1.13
N GLN A 143 -35.61 -2.35 -0.22
CA GLN A 143 -35.14 -1.42 0.78
C GLN A 143 -34.21 -2.11 1.78
N GLU A 144 -34.54 -3.31 2.25
CA GLU A 144 -33.66 -4.16 3.07
C GLU A 144 -32.38 -4.52 2.31
N ALA A 145 -32.48 -4.96 1.05
CA ALA A 145 -31.30 -5.26 0.23
C ALA A 145 -30.43 -4.02 -0.02
N LYS A 146 -31.04 -2.83 -0.13
CA LYS A 146 -30.33 -1.55 -0.28
C LYS A 146 -29.65 -1.15 1.03
N GLN A 147 -30.29 -1.38 2.18
CA GLN A 147 -29.73 -1.12 3.50
C GLN A 147 -28.57 -2.08 3.80
N GLU A 148 -28.72 -3.37 3.53
CA GLU A 148 -27.67 -4.37 3.68
C GLU A 148 -26.48 -4.08 2.76
N ARG A 149 -26.75 -3.57 1.54
CA ARG A 149 -25.70 -3.08 0.64
C ARG A 149 -25.04 -1.81 1.16
N GLN A 150 -25.77 -0.86 1.72
CA GLN A 150 -25.21 0.36 2.33
C GLN A 150 -24.37 0.05 3.57
N ASP A 151 -24.79 -0.89 4.40
CA ASP A 151 -24.01 -1.33 5.56
C ASP A 151 -22.72 -2.02 5.12
N LYS A 152 -22.79 -2.87 4.09
CA LYS A 152 -21.59 -3.45 3.45
C LYS A 152 -20.72 -2.35 2.84
N GLU A 153 -21.31 -1.35 2.19
CA GLU A 153 -20.63 -0.19 1.58
C GLU A 153 -19.91 0.68 2.62
N GLN A 154 -20.45 0.79 3.84
CA GLN A 154 -19.79 1.48 4.96
C GLN A 154 -18.67 0.66 5.61
N GLN A 155 -18.74 -0.68 5.58
CA GLN A 155 -17.73 -1.58 6.15
C GLN A 155 -16.59 -1.94 5.18
N LEU A 156 -16.80 -1.83 3.87
CA LEU A 156 -15.81 -2.12 2.80
C LEU A 156 -14.62 -1.15 2.64
N PRO A 157 -14.66 0.15 3.01
CA PRO A 157 -13.53 1.08 2.81
C PRO A 157 -12.47 0.98 3.91
N LEU A 158 -12.62 0.06 4.87
CA LEU A 158 -11.66 -0.14 5.94
C LEU A 158 -10.48 -0.96 5.43
N ILE A 159 -9.25 -0.50 5.74
CA ILE A 159 -7.99 -1.18 5.41
C ILE A 159 -8.00 -2.65 5.90
N SER A 160 -8.70 -2.92 7.00
CA SER A 160 -8.92 -4.27 7.52
C SER A 160 -9.63 -5.19 6.52
N SER A 161 -10.68 -4.71 5.86
CA SER A 161 -11.44 -5.46 4.86
C SER A 161 -10.58 -5.77 3.63
N TYR A 162 -9.70 -4.85 3.23
CA TYR A 162 -8.71 -5.11 2.17
C TYR A 162 -7.70 -6.19 2.57
N MET A 163 -7.12 -6.10 3.77
CA MET A 163 -6.19 -7.12 4.24
C MET A 163 -6.87 -8.49 4.40
N GLN A 164 -8.11 -8.50 4.88
CA GLN A 164 -8.91 -9.71 5.01
C GLN A 164 -9.25 -10.31 3.64
N HIS A 165 -9.58 -9.49 2.64
CA HIS A 165 -9.76 -9.96 1.25
C HIS A 165 -8.46 -10.56 0.68
N ARG A 166 -7.32 -9.96 1.00
CA ARG A 166 -5.99 -10.43 0.58
C ARG A 166 -5.57 -11.76 1.22
N ILE A 167 -6.03 -12.03 2.45
CA ILE A 167 -5.71 -13.26 3.23
C ILE A 167 -6.84 -14.32 3.13
N SER A 168 -8.05 -13.91 2.76
CA SER A 168 -9.24 -14.75 2.59
C SER A 168 -9.06 -15.99 1.71
N PRO A 169 -8.25 -16.02 0.64
CA PRO A 169 -8.05 -17.27 -0.10
C PRO A 169 -7.26 -18.34 0.69
N ILE A 170 -6.60 -17.95 1.79
CA ILE A 170 -5.73 -18.82 2.60
C ILE A 170 -6.36 -19.11 3.96
N ALA A 171 -7.04 -18.13 4.60
CA ALA A 171 -7.80 -18.33 5.83
C ALA A 171 -8.78 -17.18 6.11
N ARG A 172 -9.99 -17.48 6.61
CA ARG A 172 -10.89 -16.48 7.20
C ARG A 172 -10.42 -16.15 8.62
N LEU A 173 -9.50 -15.19 8.72
CA LEU A 173 -9.02 -14.71 10.00
C LEU A 173 -9.77 -13.43 10.37
N GLU A 174 -10.35 -13.40 11.57
CA GLU A 174 -10.95 -12.21 12.15
C GLU A 174 -9.85 -11.21 12.57
N THR A 175 -10.20 -9.94 12.72
CA THR A 175 -9.36 -8.94 13.38
C THR A 175 -8.93 -9.45 14.77
N PRO A 176 -7.64 -9.40 15.17
CA PRO A 176 -6.54 -8.54 14.71
C PRO A 176 -5.47 -9.20 13.81
N TRP A 177 -5.66 -10.44 13.39
CA TRP A 177 -4.65 -11.23 12.68
C TRP A 177 -4.12 -10.62 11.37
N PRO A 178 -4.93 -9.95 10.53
CA PRO A 178 -4.42 -9.31 9.31
C PRO A 178 -3.38 -8.22 9.59
N GLN A 179 -3.52 -7.47 10.68
CA GLN A 179 -2.58 -6.42 11.07
C GLN A 179 -1.25 -6.99 11.56
N LEU A 180 -1.30 -8.08 12.35
CA LEU A 180 -0.10 -8.78 12.81
C LEU A 180 0.70 -9.37 11.65
N PHE A 181 0.00 -9.90 10.65
CA PHE A 181 0.63 -10.44 9.46
C PHE A 181 1.33 -9.34 8.65
N TRP A 182 0.71 -8.17 8.51
CA TRP A 182 1.36 -7.01 7.89
C TRP A 182 2.58 -6.51 8.68
N LEU A 183 2.50 -6.47 10.03
CA LEU A 183 3.66 -6.12 10.86
C LEU A 183 4.81 -7.11 10.66
N LEU A 184 4.50 -8.41 10.58
CA LEU A 184 5.49 -9.45 10.32
C LEU A 184 6.14 -9.28 8.93
N GLU A 185 5.34 -8.97 7.91
CA GLU A 185 5.86 -8.63 6.58
C GLU A 185 6.76 -7.41 6.59
N LEU A 186 6.38 -6.36 7.34
CA LEU A 186 7.17 -5.14 7.48
C LEU A 186 8.52 -5.44 8.16
N VAL A 187 8.52 -6.24 9.22
CA VAL A 187 9.74 -6.66 9.91
C VAL A 187 10.64 -7.44 8.97
N LEU A 188 10.10 -8.40 8.23
CA LEU A 188 10.88 -9.18 7.25
C LEU A 188 11.42 -8.32 6.11
N CYS A 189 10.64 -7.34 5.62
CA CYS A 189 11.08 -6.37 4.62
C CYS A 189 12.26 -5.53 5.13
N CYS A 190 12.16 -5.03 6.35
CA CYS A 190 13.21 -4.25 6.99
C CYS A 190 14.49 -5.07 7.19
N LEU A 191 14.35 -6.31 7.69
CA LEU A 191 15.46 -7.25 7.84
C LEU A 191 16.13 -7.53 6.50
N ALA A 192 15.35 -7.78 5.46
CA ALA A 192 15.85 -8.00 4.10
C ALA A 192 16.58 -6.76 3.54
N ALA A 193 16.02 -5.56 3.74
CA ALA A 193 16.64 -4.32 3.29
C ALA A 193 17.98 -4.05 3.99
N VAL A 194 18.03 -4.25 5.31
CA VAL A 194 19.28 -4.12 6.08
C VAL A 194 20.28 -5.19 5.64
N TRP A 195 19.86 -6.44 5.50
CA TRP A 195 20.72 -7.54 5.06
C TRP A 195 21.32 -7.26 3.67
N ALA A 196 20.51 -6.86 2.70
CA ALA A 196 20.98 -6.49 1.37
C ALA A 196 21.93 -5.28 1.40
N SER A 197 21.62 -4.28 2.23
CA SER A 197 22.48 -3.11 2.41
C SER A 197 23.84 -3.49 3.00
N LEU A 198 23.87 -4.40 3.98
CA LEU A 198 25.10 -4.91 4.57
C LEU A 198 25.90 -5.75 3.56
N GLN A 199 25.23 -6.56 2.74
CA GLN A 199 25.89 -7.37 1.72
C GLN A 199 26.54 -6.49 0.65
N VAL A 200 25.83 -5.46 0.17
CA VAL A 200 26.39 -4.49 -0.81
C VAL A 200 27.53 -3.67 -0.18
N SER A 201 27.49 -3.45 1.14
CA SER A 201 28.55 -2.73 1.86
C SER A 201 29.79 -3.56 2.18
N ARG A 202 29.73 -4.89 2.00
CA ARG A 202 30.86 -5.80 2.19
C ARG A 202 31.34 -6.30 0.83
N PRO A 203 32.29 -5.61 0.17
CA PRO A 203 32.82 -6.05 -1.12
C PRO A 203 33.62 -7.36 -1.02
N ASP A 204 34.02 -7.80 0.19
CA ASP A 204 34.83 -8.99 0.40
C ASP A 204 34.06 -10.07 1.17
N SER A 205 33.47 -11.00 0.44
CA SER A 205 33.29 -12.37 0.94
C SER A 205 33.70 -13.31 -0.20
N PRO A 206 34.93 -13.87 -0.17
CA PRO A 206 35.32 -14.89 -1.13
C PRO A 206 34.42 -16.11 -0.92
N ALA A 207 33.75 -16.53 -2.00
CA ALA A 207 33.28 -17.90 -2.14
C ALA A 207 34.43 -18.75 -2.69
#